data_AF-A0A1G1K372-F1
#
_entry.id   AF-A0A1G1K372-F1
#
_cell.length_a   1.000
_cell.length_b   1.000
_cell.length_c   1.000
_cell.angle_alpha   90.00
_cell.angle_beta   90.00
_cell.angle_gamma   90.00
#
_symmetry.space_group_name_H-M   'P 1'
#
loop_
_entity.id
_entity.type
_entity.pdbx_description
1 polymer ?
#
loop_
_entity_poly.entity_id
_entity_poly.type
_entity_poly.pdbx_seq_one_letter_code
_entity_poly.pdbx_strand_id
1 'polypeptide(L)'
;MGKFLLALIVIFALLFIGFYFVSSSLLTHVSYEGLAYLTQNSAKLGVEIADAKFSQVKWNPWRTIVWRNFKGDIKTTQEDSLSAKREFVLSVDEAALQLKSLGDRKFVLTARGLSAVFRRPASNVPGISEDEEDRIDTGHLKIPFQLDFLNPKAGASGLRILMQDLAGLITHGKTGVAVQFSAVSNVMAKGKTFKVRLGIRQEGDQYYLIMDREDIRVIAEELTKGTQERVSEAELDLVSQHPLLAQELLMIQDYAQNMAEQAHRLNPDISEDPYRHVLWSYLLTKAYGPDFAERVTDAHEVGDSKEGEADHKMDYNNNAVGRRYALAGYSEPSLLDRVMSDSDVILSSREV
;
A
#
# COMPACT_ATOMS: atom_id res chain seq x y z
N MET A 1 14.51 -55.18 -36.00
CA MET A 1 13.66 -53.97 -35.87
C MET A 1 13.66 -53.37 -34.46
N GLY A 2 13.38 -54.13 -33.39
CA GLY A 2 13.26 -53.57 -32.02
C GLY A 2 14.51 -52.83 -31.48
N LYS A 3 15.73 -53.34 -31.76
CA LYS A 3 16.97 -52.68 -31.31
C LYS A 3 17.25 -51.33 -31.98
N PHE A 4 16.79 -51.15 -33.22
CA PHE A 4 16.94 -49.91 -33.97
C PHE A 4 15.95 -48.84 -33.47
N LEU A 5 14.70 -49.24 -33.20
CA LEU A 5 13.67 -48.36 -32.63
C LEU A 5 14.08 -47.87 -31.22
N LEU A 6 14.63 -48.75 -30.38
CA LEU A 6 15.13 -48.40 -29.05
C LEU A 6 16.27 -47.38 -29.12
N ALA A 7 17.22 -47.57 -30.04
CA ALA A 7 18.33 -46.63 -30.25
C ALA A 7 17.85 -45.24 -30.68
N LEU A 8 16.83 -45.17 -31.55
CA LEU A 8 16.25 -43.90 -32.00
C LEU A 8 15.54 -43.14 -30.86
N ILE A 9 14.81 -43.87 -30.00
CA ILE A 9 14.17 -43.31 -28.80
C ILE A 9 15.21 -42.77 -27.82
N VAL A 10 16.32 -43.50 -27.61
CA VAL A 10 17.41 -43.03 -26.73
C VAL A 10 18.08 -41.77 -27.30
N ILE A 11 18.31 -41.71 -28.61
CA ILE A 11 18.89 -40.51 -29.26
C ILE A 11 17.95 -39.30 -29.14
N PHE A 12 16.65 -39.48 -29.39
CA PHE A 12 15.66 -38.41 -29.21
C PHE A 12 15.57 -37.97 -27.74
N ALA A 13 15.61 -38.90 -26.79
CA ALA A 13 15.64 -38.58 -25.37
C ALA A 13 16.90 -37.78 -25.00
N LEU A 14 18.08 -38.17 -25.49
CA LEU A 14 19.34 -37.46 -25.24
C LEU A 14 19.37 -36.07 -25.89
N LEU A 15 18.84 -35.91 -27.11
CA LEU A 15 18.72 -34.61 -27.78
C LEU A 15 17.71 -33.71 -27.09
N PHE A 16 16.59 -34.26 -26.62
CA PHE A 16 15.59 -33.53 -25.84
C PHE A 16 16.15 -33.10 -24.48
N ILE A 17 16.90 -33.97 -23.81
CA ILE A 17 17.62 -33.67 -22.57
C ILE A 17 18.69 -32.59 -22.82
N GLY A 18 19.50 -32.71 -23.86
CA GLY A 18 20.51 -31.72 -24.23
C GLY A 18 19.91 -30.35 -24.56
N PHE A 19 18.85 -30.31 -25.37
CA PHE A 19 18.10 -29.09 -25.68
C PHE A 19 17.47 -28.46 -24.43
N TYR A 20 16.91 -29.29 -23.55
CA TYR A 20 16.38 -28.86 -22.26
C TYR A 20 17.47 -28.22 -21.38
N PHE A 21 18.66 -28.82 -21.28
CA PHE A 21 19.77 -28.24 -20.51
C PHE A 21 20.31 -26.93 -21.11
N VAL A 22 20.52 -26.88 -22.44
CA VAL A 22 20.99 -25.66 -23.12
C VAL A 22 19.97 -24.53 -23.02
N SER A 23 18.68 -24.84 -23.21
CA SER A 23 17.59 -23.87 -23.05
C SER A 23 17.47 -23.34 -21.62
N SER A 24 17.68 -24.19 -20.61
CA SER A 24 17.68 -23.79 -19.20
C SER A 24 18.84 -22.86 -18.87
N SER A 25 20.05 -23.17 -19.33
CA SER A 25 21.23 -22.32 -19.12
C SER A 25 21.08 -20.96 -19.82
N LEU A 26 20.65 -20.96 -21.08
CA LEU A 26 20.38 -19.73 -21.83
C LEU A 26 19.29 -18.89 -21.17
N LEU A 27 18.19 -19.51 -20.73
CA LEU A 27 17.10 -18.83 -20.04
C LEU A 27 17.55 -18.23 -18.71
N THR A 28 18.42 -18.93 -17.99
CA THR A 28 19.04 -18.41 -16.76
C THR A 28 19.84 -17.16 -17.04
N HIS A 29 20.73 -17.20 -18.04
CA HIS A 29 21.54 -16.04 -18.44
C HIS A 29 20.65 -14.87 -18.88
N VAL A 30 19.69 -15.09 -19.77
CA VAL A 30 18.75 -14.06 -20.24
C VAL A 30 17.91 -13.48 -19.10
N SER A 31 17.53 -14.29 -18.12
CA SER A 31 16.78 -13.82 -16.94
C SER A 31 17.62 -12.91 -16.05
N TYR A 32 18.91 -13.22 -15.85
CA TYR A 32 19.81 -12.36 -15.09
C TYR A 32 20.12 -11.05 -15.83
N GLU A 33 20.35 -11.08 -17.14
CA GLU A 33 20.53 -9.87 -17.96
C GLU A 33 19.26 -9.00 -17.94
N GLY A 34 18.09 -9.61 -18.06
CA GLY A 34 16.81 -8.91 -17.96
C GLY A 34 16.60 -8.28 -16.58
N LEU A 35 16.96 -9.00 -15.51
CA LEU A 35 16.89 -8.47 -14.15
C LEU A 35 17.87 -7.31 -13.94
N ALA A 36 19.11 -7.43 -14.39
CA ALA A 36 20.10 -6.36 -14.31
C ALA A 36 19.63 -5.10 -15.06
N TYR A 37 19.04 -5.27 -16.25
CA TYR A 37 18.44 -4.18 -16.99
C TYR A 37 17.30 -3.51 -16.23
N LEU A 38 16.40 -4.30 -15.62
CA LEU A 38 15.30 -3.79 -14.80
C LEU A 38 15.84 -2.99 -13.61
N THR A 39 16.77 -3.54 -12.84
CA THR A 39 17.44 -2.85 -11.72
C THR A 39 18.02 -1.51 -12.16
N GLN A 40 18.78 -1.48 -13.26
CA GLN A 40 19.43 -0.26 -13.76
C GLN A 40 18.45 0.82 -14.26
N ASN A 41 17.28 0.42 -14.77
CA ASN A 41 16.31 1.35 -15.37
C ASN A 41 15.09 1.61 -14.50
N SER A 42 14.97 0.91 -13.38
CA SER A 42 13.83 0.93 -12.47
C SER A 42 13.48 2.35 -12.03
N ALA A 43 14.47 3.17 -11.62
CA ALA A 43 14.23 4.52 -11.09
C ALA A 43 13.44 5.42 -12.07
N LYS A 44 13.65 5.25 -13.39
CA LYS A 44 12.93 5.98 -14.45
C LYS A 44 11.46 5.56 -14.57
N LEU A 45 11.09 4.45 -13.95
CA LEU A 45 9.74 3.86 -13.92
C LEU A 45 9.00 4.21 -12.62
N GLY A 46 9.60 4.99 -11.71
CA GLY A 46 8.99 5.40 -10.44
C GLY A 46 9.38 4.57 -9.21
N VAL A 47 10.20 3.54 -9.39
CA VAL A 47 10.67 2.65 -8.31
C VAL A 47 12.15 2.34 -8.49
N GLU A 48 12.97 2.44 -7.46
CA GLU A 48 14.32 1.89 -7.42
C GLU A 48 14.26 0.44 -6.96
N ILE A 49 14.91 -0.45 -7.72
CA ILE A 49 15.08 -1.85 -7.36
C ILE A 49 16.57 -2.08 -7.09
N ALA A 50 16.89 -2.66 -5.93
CA ALA A 50 18.23 -3.02 -5.51
C ALA A 50 18.28 -4.48 -5.06
N ASP A 51 19.49 -5.07 -5.07
CA ASP A 51 19.78 -6.43 -4.59
C ASP A 51 18.83 -7.54 -5.10
N ALA A 52 18.24 -7.32 -6.28
CA ALA A 52 17.26 -8.21 -6.84
C ALA A 52 17.90 -9.52 -7.34
N LYS A 53 17.33 -10.64 -6.95
CA LYS A 53 17.82 -11.99 -7.28
C LYS A 53 16.70 -13.02 -7.28
N PHE A 54 16.92 -14.14 -7.96
CA PHE A 54 16.08 -15.33 -7.90
C PHE A 54 16.98 -16.57 -7.74
N SER A 55 16.44 -17.67 -7.22
CA SER A 55 17.24 -18.89 -6.98
C SER A 55 17.23 -19.84 -8.18
N GLN A 56 16.13 -19.88 -8.92
CA GLN A 56 15.93 -20.80 -10.04
C GLN A 56 15.07 -20.15 -11.11
N VAL A 57 15.36 -20.50 -12.38
CA VAL A 57 14.42 -20.31 -13.47
C VAL A 57 14.16 -21.65 -14.15
N LYS A 58 12.91 -21.91 -14.48
CA LYS A 58 12.49 -23.13 -15.18
C LYS A 58 11.63 -22.76 -16.36
N TRP A 59 11.89 -23.43 -17.47
CA TRP A 59 10.97 -23.45 -18.59
C TRP A 59 10.07 -24.68 -18.47
N ASN A 60 8.77 -24.45 -18.42
CA ASN A 60 7.80 -25.52 -18.53
C ASN A 60 7.41 -25.67 -20.01
N PRO A 61 7.43 -26.89 -20.61
CA PRO A 61 7.14 -27.13 -22.03
C PRO A 61 5.82 -26.54 -22.56
N TRP A 62 4.93 -26.07 -21.68
CA TRP A 62 3.65 -25.43 -22.00
C TRP A 62 3.69 -23.90 -22.08
N ARG A 63 4.78 -23.31 -22.59
CA ARG A 63 4.93 -21.85 -22.83
C ARG A 63 4.91 -20.98 -21.57
N THR A 64 5.43 -21.52 -20.47
CA THR A 64 5.53 -20.81 -19.20
C THR A 64 6.98 -20.75 -18.74
N ILE A 65 7.46 -19.56 -18.42
CA ILE A 65 8.72 -19.35 -17.71
C ILE A 65 8.39 -19.12 -16.25
N VAL A 66 9.10 -19.78 -15.35
CA VAL A 66 8.88 -19.69 -13.90
C VAL A 66 10.17 -19.32 -13.19
N TRP A 67 10.17 -18.22 -12.44
CA TRP A 67 11.23 -17.82 -11.52
C TRP A 67 10.82 -18.15 -10.09
N ARG A 68 11.77 -18.61 -9.27
CA ARG A 68 11.52 -19.00 -7.87
C ARG A 68 12.37 -18.23 -6.89
N ASN A 69 11.80 -18.00 -5.71
CA ASN A 69 12.39 -17.30 -4.58
C ASN A 69 13.01 -15.97 -5.04
N PHE A 70 12.24 -15.19 -5.77
CA PHE A 70 12.63 -13.84 -6.11
C PHE A 70 12.68 -13.01 -4.82
N LYS A 71 13.71 -12.18 -4.67
CA LYS A 71 13.86 -11.23 -3.58
C LYS A 71 14.49 -9.95 -4.13
N GLY A 72 14.05 -8.79 -3.68
CA GLY A 72 14.68 -7.51 -4.00
C GLY A 72 14.25 -6.41 -3.03
N ASP A 73 15.12 -5.43 -2.86
CA ASP A 73 14.84 -4.22 -2.10
C ASP A 73 14.21 -3.21 -3.06
N ILE A 74 13.04 -2.68 -2.69
CA ILE A 74 12.25 -1.78 -3.51
C ILE A 74 12.13 -0.44 -2.77
N LYS A 75 12.40 0.65 -3.47
CA LYS A 75 12.25 2.01 -2.96
C LYS A 75 11.43 2.83 -3.94
N THR A 76 10.45 3.60 -3.48
CA THR A 76 9.67 4.48 -4.38
C THR A 76 10.42 5.80 -4.61
N THR A 77 10.43 6.30 -5.85
CA THR A 77 11.17 7.53 -6.20
C THR A 77 10.28 8.77 -6.27
N GLN A 78 8.97 8.59 -6.40
CA GLN A 78 8.01 9.68 -6.39
C GLN A 78 7.56 9.98 -4.96
N GLU A 79 7.50 11.28 -4.65
CA GLU A 79 6.98 11.84 -3.42
C GLU A 79 5.89 12.83 -3.85
N ASP A 80 4.64 12.47 -3.63
CA ASP A 80 3.54 13.42 -3.58
C ASP A 80 2.94 13.39 -2.16
N SER A 81 2.02 14.30 -1.87
CA SER A 81 1.45 14.43 -0.52
C SER A 81 0.68 13.18 -0.05
N LEU A 82 0.34 12.24 -0.95
CA LEU A 82 -0.40 11.02 -0.65
C LEU A 82 0.42 9.75 -0.90
N SER A 83 1.65 9.87 -1.39
CA SER A 83 2.59 8.79 -1.63
C SER A 83 3.86 9.03 -0.82
N ALA A 84 3.87 8.46 0.38
CA ALA A 84 5.10 8.42 1.17
C ALA A 84 6.20 7.69 0.40
N LYS A 85 7.45 8.16 0.54
CA LYS A 85 8.62 7.35 0.17
C LYS A 85 8.56 6.05 0.96
N ARG A 86 8.42 4.94 0.24
CA ARG A 86 8.36 3.60 0.81
C ARG A 86 9.62 2.87 0.44
N GLU A 87 10.17 2.19 1.42
CA GLU A 87 11.24 1.24 1.22
C GLU A 87 10.75 -0.10 1.77
N PHE A 88 10.87 -1.17 0.99
CA PHE A 88 10.43 -2.48 1.43
C PHE A 88 11.21 -3.60 0.77
N VAL A 89 11.31 -4.72 1.48
CA VAL A 89 11.91 -5.93 0.94
C VAL A 89 10.79 -6.77 0.35
N LEU A 90 10.77 -6.91 -0.98
CA LEU A 90 9.82 -7.77 -1.69
C LEU A 90 10.40 -9.18 -1.82
N SER A 91 9.59 -10.18 -1.50
CA SER A 91 9.89 -11.58 -1.79
C SER A 91 8.73 -12.24 -2.54
N VAL A 92 9.02 -13.11 -3.48
CA VAL A 92 8.02 -13.87 -4.24
C VAL A 92 8.50 -15.31 -4.39
N ASP A 93 7.75 -16.26 -3.83
CA ASP A 93 8.08 -17.68 -3.91
C ASP A 93 8.11 -18.19 -5.35
N GLU A 94 7.09 -17.82 -6.14
CA GLU A 94 6.98 -18.22 -7.54
C GLU A 94 6.39 -17.09 -8.40
N ALA A 95 7.17 -16.61 -9.36
CA ALA A 95 6.72 -15.73 -10.44
C ALA A 95 6.68 -16.52 -11.74
N ALA A 96 5.60 -16.43 -12.51
CA ALA A 96 5.46 -17.14 -13.78
C ALA A 96 4.94 -16.22 -14.88
N LEU A 97 5.59 -16.26 -16.03
CA LEU A 97 5.17 -15.60 -17.25
C LEU A 97 4.64 -16.66 -18.23
N GLN A 98 3.34 -16.62 -18.51
CA GLN A 98 2.67 -17.56 -19.39
C GLN A 98 2.21 -16.87 -20.68
N LEU A 99 2.58 -17.44 -21.83
CA LEU A 99 2.01 -17.05 -23.12
C LEU A 99 0.65 -17.72 -23.32
N LYS A 100 -0.44 -16.94 -23.23
CA LYS A 100 -1.82 -17.43 -23.40
C LYS A 100 -2.23 -17.56 -24.86
N SER A 101 -1.85 -16.59 -25.69
CA SER A 101 -2.15 -16.60 -27.13
C SER A 101 -0.95 -16.05 -27.90
N LEU A 102 -0.41 -16.85 -28.83
CA LEU A 102 0.71 -16.44 -29.67
C LEU A 102 0.26 -15.41 -30.71
N GLY A 103 -0.91 -15.61 -31.35
CA GLY A 103 -1.44 -14.70 -32.37
C GLY A 103 -1.80 -13.33 -31.80
N ASP A 104 -2.45 -13.32 -30.63
CA ASP A 104 -2.83 -12.06 -29.96
C ASP A 104 -1.71 -11.49 -29.08
N ARG A 105 -0.58 -12.21 -29.00
CA ARG A 105 0.60 -11.84 -28.19
C ARG A 105 0.21 -11.52 -26.74
N LYS A 106 -0.71 -12.32 -26.19
CA LYS A 106 -1.26 -12.17 -24.83
C LYS A 106 -0.45 -12.99 -23.84
N PHE A 107 0.02 -12.32 -22.80
CA PHE A 107 0.75 -12.88 -21.70
C PHE A 107 -0.04 -12.75 -20.40
N VAL A 108 0.29 -13.59 -19.43
CA VAL A 108 -0.16 -13.45 -18.05
C VAL A 108 1.06 -13.59 -17.16
N LEU A 109 1.35 -12.56 -16.38
CA LEU A 109 2.29 -12.62 -15.27
C LEU A 109 1.51 -13.03 -14.02
N THR A 110 1.98 -14.06 -13.32
CA THR A 110 1.43 -14.45 -12.01
C THR A 110 2.54 -14.45 -10.98
N ALA A 111 2.30 -13.91 -9.78
CA ALA A 111 3.16 -14.05 -8.62
C ALA A 111 2.39 -14.75 -7.50
N ARG A 112 3.03 -15.70 -6.82
CA ARG A 112 2.50 -16.47 -5.70
C ARG A 112 3.48 -16.45 -4.54
N GLY A 113 2.95 -16.47 -3.32
CA GLY A 113 3.78 -16.33 -2.12
C GLY A 113 4.47 -14.97 -2.09
N LEU A 114 3.76 -13.92 -2.53
CA LEU A 114 4.27 -12.56 -2.44
C LEU A 114 4.30 -12.16 -0.97
N SER A 115 5.43 -11.65 -0.49
CA SER A 115 5.52 -11.02 0.81
C SER A 115 6.30 -9.73 0.71
N ALA A 116 5.95 -8.75 1.54
CA ALA A 116 6.64 -7.48 1.61
C ALA A 116 6.83 -7.11 3.08
N VAL A 117 8.04 -6.70 3.44
CA VAL A 117 8.35 -6.11 4.75
C VAL A 117 8.67 -4.66 4.52
N PHE A 118 7.82 -3.76 4.99
CA PHE A 118 7.99 -2.32 4.83
C PHE A 118 8.92 -1.78 5.90
N ARG A 119 9.98 -1.09 5.46
CA ARG A 119 10.81 -0.27 6.32
C ARG A 119 10.07 1.06 6.48
N ARG A 120 9.56 1.34 7.68
CA ARG A 120 8.96 2.64 7.95
C ARG A 120 10.05 3.70 7.88
N PRO A 121 9.87 4.79 7.11
CA PRO A 121 10.65 5.99 7.35
C PRO A 121 10.38 6.48 8.77
N ALA A 122 11.34 7.19 9.38
CA ALA A 122 11.10 7.86 10.66
C ALA A 122 9.81 8.69 10.54
N SER A 123 8.78 8.33 11.30
CA SER A 123 7.52 9.07 11.28
C SER A 123 7.76 10.43 11.91
N ASN A 124 7.22 11.48 11.29
CA ASN A 124 7.20 12.80 11.90
C ASN A 124 6.14 12.93 13.00
N VAL A 125 5.32 11.88 13.20
CA VAL A 125 4.29 11.82 14.24
C VAL A 125 4.91 11.20 15.51
N PRO A 126 4.99 11.96 16.62
CA PRO A 126 5.54 11.45 17.87
C PRO A 126 4.79 10.22 18.39
N GLY A 127 5.50 9.28 19.03
CA GLY A 127 4.89 8.11 19.67
C GLY A 127 4.64 6.90 18.76
N ILE A 128 4.88 7.03 17.45
CA ILE A 128 4.89 5.90 16.50
C ILE A 128 6.24 5.19 16.61
N SER A 129 6.26 3.96 17.12
CA SER A 129 7.49 3.16 17.23
C SER A 129 8.03 2.79 15.85
N GLU A 130 9.35 2.92 15.65
CA GLU A 130 10.06 2.44 14.46
C GLU A 130 10.12 0.91 14.41
N ASP A 131 9.92 0.22 15.53
CA ASP A 131 10.03 -1.24 15.63
C ASP A 131 8.81 -2.00 15.08
N GLU A 132 7.74 -1.29 14.72
CA GLU A 132 6.55 -1.90 14.14
C GLU A 132 6.72 -2.05 12.62
N GLU A 133 7.04 -3.27 12.19
CA GLU A 133 7.12 -3.62 10.76
C GLU A 133 5.75 -3.92 10.17
N ASP A 134 5.36 -3.16 9.15
CA ASP A 134 4.18 -3.52 8.36
C ASP A 134 4.58 -4.64 7.41
N ARG A 135 3.76 -5.69 7.37
CA ARG A 135 4.09 -6.89 6.62
C ARG A 135 2.91 -7.41 5.82
N ILE A 136 3.12 -7.55 4.52
CA ILE A 136 2.21 -8.33 3.67
C ILE A 136 2.66 -9.78 3.71
N ASP A 137 1.75 -10.65 4.15
CA ASP A 137 1.86 -12.09 4.13
C ASP A 137 1.09 -12.69 2.96
N THR A 138 1.75 -13.58 2.24
CA THR A 138 1.13 -14.52 1.28
C THR A 138 0.16 -13.86 0.28
N GLY A 139 0.68 -12.96 -0.54
CA GLY A 139 -0.03 -12.37 -1.66
C GLY A 139 -0.06 -13.25 -2.91
N HIS A 140 -1.11 -13.06 -3.70
CA HIS A 140 -1.24 -13.54 -5.06
C HIS A 140 -1.50 -12.36 -5.99
N LEU A 141 -0.76 -12.30 -7.09
CA LEU A 141 -0.89 -11.29 -8.14
C LEU A 141 -1.05 -11.99 -9.49
N LYS A 142 -1.92 -11.46 -10.33
CA LYS A 142 -2.09 -11.92 -11.71
C LYS A 142 -2.44 -10.75 -12.62
N ILE A 143 -1.61 -10.57 -13.65
CA ILE A 143 -1.68 -9.44 -14.57
C ILE A 143 -1.69 -9.97 -16.01
N PRO A 144 -2.85 -9.96 -16.69
CA PRO A 144 -2.90 -10.13 -18.13
C PRO A 144 -2.35 -8.88 -18.83
N PHE A 145 -1.51 -9.07 -19.85
CA PHE A 145 -1.02 -7.97 -20.68
C PHE A 145 -0.72 -8.43 -22.11
N GLN A 146 -0.52 -7.48 -23.01
CA GLN A 146 -0.13 -7.73 -24.40
C GLN A 146 1.26 -7.17 -24.65
N LEU A 147 2.09 -7.93 -25.36
CA LEU A 147 3.46 -7.52 -25.67
C LEU A 147 3.77 -7.81 -27.14
N ASP A 148 4.03 -6.76 -27.92
CA ASP A 148 4.46 -6.92 -29.30
C ASP A 148 5.95 -7.28 -29.40
N PHE A 149 6.28 -8.56 -29.26
CA PHE A 149 7.65 -9.05 -29.39
C PHE A 149 8.15 -9.11 -30.84
N LEU A 150 7.29 -8.91 -31.85
CA LEU A 150 7.69 -8.84 -33.26
C LEU A 150 8.18 -7.44 -33.64
N ASN A 151 7.74 -6.42 -32.90
CA ASN A 151 8.25 -5.05 -33.01
C ASN A 151 8.96 -4.67 -31.71
N PRO A 152 10.30 -4.78 -31.64
CA PRO A 152 11.06 -4.56 -30.41
C PRO A 152 10.80 -3.21 -29.72
N LYS A 153 10.55 -2.14 -30.49
CA LYS A 153 10.24 -0.82 -29.95
C LYS A 153 8.86 -0.79 -29.29
N ALA A 154 7.86 -1.39 -29.92
CA ALA A 154 6.52 -1.50 -29.37
C ALA A 154 6.49 -2.42 -28.14
N GLY A 155 7.18 -3.57 -28.19
CA GLY A 155 7.37 -4.46 -27.06
C GLY A 155 8.02 -3.76 -25.86
N ALA A 156 9.15 -3.07 -26.06
CA ALA A 156 9.82 -2.32 -25.00
C ALA A 156 8.91 -1.23 -24.40
N SER A 157 8.15 -0.53 -25.23
CA SER A 157 7.19 0.49 -24.78
C SER A 157 6.06 -0.12 -23.95
N GLY A 158 5.50 -1.26 -24.37
CA GLY A 158 4.46 -1.96 -23.62
C GLY A 158 4.94 -2.48 -22.27
N LEU A 159 6.17 -3.01 -22.20
CA LEU A 159 6.77 -3.41 -20.93
C LEU A 159 7.00 -2.22 -20.01
N ARG A 160 7.45 -1.09 -20.55
CA ARG A 160 7.63 0.15 -19.78
C ARG A 160 6.32 0.62 -19.16
N ILE A 161 5.23 0.63 -19.94
CA ILE A 161 3.89 1.02 -19.46
C ILE A 161 3.45 0.08 -18.34
N LEU A 162 3.55 -1.24 -18.56
CA LEU A 162 3.23 -2.24 -17.53
C LEU A 162 3.99 -2.00 -16.21
N MET A 163 5.29 -1.69 -16.30
CA MET A 163 6.10 -1.43 -15.11
C MET A 163 5.72 -0.11 -14.42
N GLN A 164 5.39 0.95 -15.17
CA GLN A 164 4.90 2.22 -14.62
C GLN A 164 3.54 2.03 -13.94
N ASP A 165 2.66 1.23 -14.52
CA ASP A 165 1.36 0.89 -13.96
C ASP A 165 1.48 0.06 -12.68
N LEU A 166 2.46 -0.85 -12.60
CA LEU A 166 2.75 -1.60 -11.38
C LEU A 166 3.39 -0.73 -10.30
N ALA A 167 4.30 0.18 -10.69
CA ALA A 167 4.84 1.18 -9.79
C ALA A 167 3.70 2.03 -9.20
N GLY A 168 2.76 2.49 -10.05
CA GLY A 168 1.57 3.23 -9.64
C GLY A 168 0.72 2.50 -8.60
N LEU A 169 0.55 1.18 -8.74
CA LEU A 169 -0.18 0.37 -7.75
C LEU A 169 0.51 0.37 -6.38
N ILE A 170 1.84 0.32 -6.37
CA ILE A 170 2.65 0.27 -5.14
C ILE A 170 2.75 1.65 -4.48
N THR A 171 2.82 2.73 -5.28
CA THR A 171 3.01 4.10 -4.79
C THR A 171 1.70 4.80 -4.44
N HIS A 172 0.68 4.65 -5.30
CA HIS A 172 -0.58 5.39 -5.20
C HIS A 172 -1.78 4.47 -4.94
N GLY A 173 -1.58 3.16 -4.87
CA GLY A 173 -2.70 2.22 -4.70
C GLY A 173 -3.59 2.11 -5.95
N LYS A 174 -3.16 2.54 -7.14
CA LYS A 174 -3.98 2.47 -8.36
C LYS A 174 -3.18 2.16 -9.62
N THR A 175 -3.82 1.56 -10.61
CA THR A 175 -3.19 1.18 -11.88
C THR A 175 -4.18 1.16 -13.04
N GLY A 176 -3.70 1.50 -14.26
CA GLY A 176 -4.51 1.41 -15.48
C GLY A 176 -4.50 0.02 -16.11
N VAL A 177 -3.65 -0.89 -15.64
CA VAL A 177 -3.55 -2.26 -16.16
C VAL A 177 -4.45 -3.19 -15.37
N ALA A 178 -5.17 -4.05 -16.09
CA ALA A 178 -5.97 -5.10 -15.48
C ALA A 178 -5.12 -5.97 -14.55
N VAL A 179 -5.50 -5.98 -13.27
CA VAL A 179 -4.79 -6.69 -12.22
C VAL A 179 -5.77 -7.44 -11.33
N GLN A 180 -5.40 -8.66 -10.96
CA GLN A 180 -6.02 -9.42 -9.89
C GLN A 180 -4.99 -9.51 -8.77
N PHE A 181 -5.33 -9.01 -7.59
CA PHE A 181 -4.47 -9.11 -6.42
C PHE A 181 -5.28 -9.45 -5.18
N SER A 182 -4.70 -10.28 -4.33
CA SER A 182 -5.25 -10.65 -3.03
C SER A 182 -4.08 -10.93 -2.07
N ALA A 183 -4.10 -10.35 -0.88
CA ALA A 183 -3.09 -10.62 0.14
C ALA A 183 -3.65 -10.45 1.55
N VAL A 184 -2.89 -10.83 2.56
CA VAL A 184 -3.17 -10.51 3.97
C VAL A 184 -2.05 -9.64 4.49
N SER A 185 -2.35 -8.46 5.01
CA SER A 185 -1.40 -7.61 5.72
C SER A 185 -1.53 -7.80 7.22
N ASN A 186 -0.42 -7.75 7.95
CA ASN A 186 -0.43 -7.59 9.39
C ASN A 186 -0.28 -6.11 9.72
N VAL A 187 -1.25 -5.57 10.44
CA VAL A 187 -1.29 -4.19 10.92
C VAL A 187 -1.15 -4.22 12.42
N MET A 188 -0.31 -3.36 13.00
CA MET A 188 -0.16 -3.24 14.44
C MET A 188 -0.92 -2.01 14.95
N ALA A 189 -1.69 -2.20 16.02
CA ALA A 189 -2.45 -1.15 16.68
C ALA A 189 -2.58 -1.48 18.18
N LYS A 190 -2.27 -0.53 19.07
CA LYS A 190 -2.22 -0.73 20.54
C LYS A 190 -1.45 -1.98 20.98
N GLY A 191 -0.31 -2.26 20.32
CA GLY A 191 0.52 -3.44 20.59
C GLY A 191 -0.13 -4.80 20.23
N LYS A 192 -1.25 -4.78 19.51
CA LYS A 192 -1.92 -5.98 18.98
C LYS A 192 -1.73 -6.06 17.47
N THR A 193 -1.55 -7.27 16.95
CA THR A 193 -1.46 -7.53 15.52
C THR A 193 -2.81 -7.96 14.96
N PHE A 194 -3.27 -7.27 13.94
CA PHE A 194 -4.50 -7.54 13.20
C PHE A 194 -4.16 -8.02 11.80
N LYS A 195 -4.95 -8.98 11.31
CA LYS A 195 -4.85 -9.47 9.93
C LYS A 195 -5.89 -8.77 9.09
N VAL A 196 -5.44 -8.18 8.00
CA VAL A 196 -6.27 -7.37 7.12
C VAL A 196 -6.15 -7.85 5.69
N ARG A 197 -7.27 -8.14 5.05
CA ARG A 197 -7.28 -8.56 3.66
C ARG A 197 -7.11 -7.36 2.73
N LEU A 198 -6.26 -7.53 1.73
CA LEU A 198 -6.06 -6.59 0.64
C LEU A 198 -6.59 -7.19 -0.66
N GLY A 199 -7.19 -6.36 -1.50
CA GLY A 199 -7.79 -6.77 -2.78
C GLY A 199 -7.72 -5.68 -3.84
N ILE A 200 -8.36 -5.94 -4.99
CA ILE A 200 -8.50 -4.96 -6.08
C ILE A 200 -9.98 -4.69 -6.33
N ARG A 201 -10.33 -3.41 -6.42
CA ARG A 201 -11.63 -2.94 -6.93
C ARG A 201 -11.43 -2.28 -8.29
N GLN A 202 -12.27 -2.60 -9.26
CA GLN A 202 -12.28 -1.93 -10.55
C GLN A 202 -13.33 -0.81 -10.55
N GLU A 203 -12.93 0.39 -10.97
CA GLU A 203 -13.83 1.52 -11.19
C GLU A 203 -13.51 2.14 -12.54
N GLY A 204 -14.45 2.02 -13.48
CA GLY A 204 -14.21 2.42 -14.87
C GLY A 204 -13.05 1.64 -15.50
N ASP A 205 -12.04 2.37 -15.96
CA ASP A 205 -10.81 1.86 -16.58
C ASP A 205 -9.62 1.75 -15.60
N GLN A 206 -9.83 2.04 -14.32
CA GLN A 206 -8.81 2.00 -13.28
C GLN A 206 -9.05 0.85 -12.29
N TYR A 207 -7.96 0.36 -11.71
CA TYR A 207 -7.94 -0.67 -10.69
C TYR A 207 -7.30 -0.10 -9.42
N TYR A 208 -8.00 -0.23 -8.29
CA TYR A 208 -7.61 0.33 -7.00
C TYR A 208 -7.30 -0.78 -6.01
N LEU A 209 -6.17 -0.66 -5.32
CA LEU A 209 -5.86 -1.45 -4.14
C LEU A 209 -6.82 -1.02 -3.04
N ILE A 210 -7.50 -2.00 -2.45
CA ILE A 210 -8.42 -1.77 -1.34
C ILE A 210 -8.10 -2.67 -0.15
N MET A 211 -8.45 -2.18 1.03
CA MET A 211 -8.42 -2.93 2.28
C MET A 211 -9.84 -3.40 2.61
N ASP A 212 -9.99 -4.61 3.13
CA ASP A 212 -11.29 -5.14 3.53
C ASP A 212 -11.90 -4.31 4.66
N ARG A 213 -13.11 -3.82 4.41
CA ARG A 213 -13.82 -2.88 5.28
C ARG A 213 -14.14 -3.49 6.65
N GLU A 214 -14.52 -4.76 6.70
CA GLU A 214 -14.84 -5.45 7.95
C GLU A 214 -13.59 -5.62 8.82
N ASP A 215 -12.46 -5.95 8.20
CA ASP A 215 -11.18 -6.04 8.91
C ASP A 215 -10.75 -4.67 9.49
N ILE A 216 -11.00 -3.56 8.78
CA ILE A 216 -10.77 -2.20 9.30
C ILE A 216 -11.69 -1.92 10.50
N ARG A 217 -12.98 -2.25 10.41
CA ARG A 217 -13.94 -2.03 11.49
C ARG A 217 -13.49 -2.71 12.79
N VAL A 218 -12.98 -3.95 12.70
CA VAL A 218 -12.46 -4.67 13.87
C VAL A 218 -11.27 -3.95 14.51
N ILE A 219 -10.37 -3.36 13.71
CA ILE A 219 -9.24 -2.58 14.23
C ILE A 219 -9.75 -1.31 14.91
N ALA A 220 -10.60 -0.57 14.21
CA ALA A 220 -11.24 0.64 14.70
C ALA A 220 -11.94 0.44 16.05
N GLU A 221 -12.77 -0.61 16.18
CA GLU A 221 -13.48 -0.94 17.42
C GLU A 221 -12.52 -1.25 18.58
N GLU A 222 -11.37 -1.87 18.31
CA GLU A 222 -10.37 -2.11 19.35
C GLU A 222 -9.61 -0.83 19.71
N LEU A 223 -9.37 0.08 18.76
CA LEU A 223 -8.79 1.40 19.02
C LEU A 223 -9.72 2.29 19.84
N THR A 224 -11.02 2.29 19.56
CA THR A 224 -12.02 3.09 20.29
C THR A 224 -12.59 2.37 21.51
N LYS A 225 -12.08 1.19 21.86
CA LYS A 225 -12.59 0.44 23.00
C LYS A 225 -12.41 1.21 24.31
N GLY A 226 -13.55 1.57 24.91
CA GLY A 226 -13.59 2.32 26.16
C GLY A 226 -13.74 3.84 25.99
N THR A 227 -13.79 4.33 24.75
CA THR A 227 -14.14 5.72 24.42
C THR A 227 -15.63 5.79 24.01
N GLN A 228 -16.16 7.01 23.88
CA GLN A 228 -17.51 7.22 23.32
C GLN A 228 -17.51 7.21 21.77
N GLU A 229 -16.32 7.23 21.17
CA GLU A 229 -16.07 7.33 19.73
C GLU A 229 -16.57 6.14 18.94
N ARG A 230 -17.03 6.44 17.73
CA ARG A 230 -17.43 5.45 16.75
C ARG A 230 -16.83 5.81 15.41
N VAL A 231 -16.22 4.82 14.77
CA VAL A 231 -15.75 5.00 13.41
C VAL A 231 -16.95 5.01 12.48
N SER A 232 -17.04 6.09 11.72
CA SER A 232 -18.08 6.37 10.75
C SER A 232 -18.04 5.38 9.57
N GLU A 233 -19.18 5.08 8.96
CA GLU A 233 -19.22 4.26 7.75
C GLU A 233 -18.49 4.94 6.56
N ALA A 234 -18.48 6.27 6.49
CA ALA A 234 -17.72 7.02 5.49
C ALA A 234 -16.21 7.01 5.80
N GLU A 235 -15.83 7.05 7.08
CA GLU A 235 -14.44 6.89 7.51
C GLU A 235 -13.89 5.51 7.16
N LEU A 236 -14.66 4.44 7.41
CA LEU A 236 -14.31 3.08 6.99
C LEU A 236 -14.09 2.98 5.48
N ASP A 237 -14.96 3.61 4.69
CA ASP A 237 -14.83 3.62 3.23
C ASP A 237 -13.61 4.41 2.75
N LEU A 238 -13.27 5.52 3.42
CA LEU A 238 -12.08 6.30 3.11
C LEU A 238 -10.80 5.51 3.43
N VAL A 239 -10.71 4.92 4.62
CA VAL A 239 -9.55 4.12 5.05
C VAL A 239 -9.40 2.88 4.15
N SER A 240 -10.51 2.23 3.79
CA SER A 240 -10.54 1.09 2.85
C SER A 240 -9.93 1.42 1.49
N GLN A 241 -10.16 2.63 0.99
CA GLN A 241 -9.67 3.11 -0.30
C GLN A 241 -8.22 3.59 -0.27
N HIS A 242 -7.64 3.78 0.91
CA HIS A 242 -6.27 4.20 1.10
C HIS A 242 -5.47 3.17 1.91
N PRO A 243 -5.42 1.90 1.49
CA PRO A 243 -4.76 0.81 2.24
C PRO A 243 -3.30 1.11 2.56
N LEU A 244 -2.65 1.89 1.69
CA LEU A 244 -1.27 2.30 1.88
C LEU A 244 -1.13 3.27 3.06
N LEU A 245 -2.13 4.12 3.32
CA LEU A 245 -2.12 5.14 4.38
C LEU A 245 -2.87 4.68 5.64
N ALA A 246 -3.71 3.65 5.53
CA ALA A 246 -4.66 3.23 6.56
C ALA A 246 -4.05 3.11 7.96
N GLN A 247 -2.88 2.52 8.09
CA GLN A 247 -2.24 2.34 9.38
C GLN A 247 -1.80 3.65 10.03
N GLU A 248 -1.12 4.52 9.27
CA GLU A 248 -0.68 5.82 9.78
C GLU A 248 -1.89 6.70 10.13
N LEU A 249 -2.99 6.63 9.36
CA LEU A 249 -4.25 7.30 9.69
C LEU A 249 -4.80 6.88 11.05
N LEU A 250 -4.88 5.56 11.30
CA LEU A 250 -5.34 5.00 12.57
C LEU A 250 -4.42 5.36 13.74
N MET A 251 -3.10 5.42 13.51
CA MET A 251 -2.12 5.81 14.53
C MET A 251 -2.21 7.30 14.88
N ILE A 252 -2.39 8.17 13.88
CA ILE A 252 -2.57 9.61 14.09
C ILE A 252 -3.84 9.87 14.94
N GLN A 253 -4.93 9.17 14.63
CA GLN A 253 -6.19 9.27 15.39
C GLN A 253 -6.00 8.81 16.84
N ASP A 254 -5.40 7.62 17.06
CA ASP A 254 -5.12 7.10 18.40
C ASP A 254 -4.20 8.03 19.20
N TYR A 255 -3.18 8.59 18.57
CA TYR A 255 -2.28 9.56 19.19
C TYR A 255 -3.03 10.81 19.66
N ALA A 256 -3.85 11.41 18.79
CA ALA A 256 -4.63 12.60 19.15
C ALA A 256 -5.59 12.34 20.32
N GLN A 257 -6.26 11.19 20.31
CA GLN A 257 -7.12 10.74 21.41
C GLN A 257 -6.33 10.61 22.73
N ASN A 258 -5.22 9.87 22.71
CA ASN A 258 -4.40 9.65 23.91
C ASN A 258 -3.86 10.95 24.51
N MET A 259 -3.45 11.90 23.66
CA MET A 259 -2.97 13.22 24.08
C MET A 259 -4.09 14.06 24.69
N ALA A 260 -5.29 14.02 24.12
CA ALA A 260 -6.45 14.71 24.65
C ALA A 260 -6.85 14.20 26.04
N GLU A 261 -6.99 12.88 26.18
CA GLU A 261 -7.29 12.26 27.47
C GLU A 261 -6.18 12.53 28.51
N GLN A 262 -4.92 12.51 28.09
CA GLN A 262 -3.81 12.81 29.00
C GLN A 262 -3.88 14.26 29.50
N ALA A 263 -4.16 15.22 28.60
CA ALA A 263 -4.30 16.62 28.97
C ALA A 263 -5.46 16.80 29.96
N HIS A 264 -6.62 16.19 29.71
CA HIS A 264 -7.77 16.25 30.62
C HIS A 264 -7.50 15.57 31.97
N ARG A 265 -6.84 14.40 31.98
CA ARG A 265 -6.43 13.75 33.24
C ARG A 265 -5.50 14.62 34.08
N LEU A 266 -4.63 15.41 33.45
CA LEU A 266 -3.71 16.33 34.13
C LEU A 266 -4.42 17.62 34.57
N ASN A 267 -5.36 18.11 33.77
CA ASN A 267 -6.17 19.28 34.07
C ASN A 267 -7.61 19.09 33.55
N PRO A 268 -8.59 18.79 34.44
CA PRO A 268 -9.98 18.55 34.06
C PRO A 268 -10.71 19.73 33.41
N ASP A 269 -10.16 20.95 33.49
CA ASP A 269 -10.71 22.12 32.80
C ASP A 269 -10.44 22.10 31.28
N ILE A 270 -9.55 21.22 30.82
CA ILE A 270 -9.26 21.02 29.40
C ILE A 270 -10.31 20.08 28.82
N SER A 271 -11.11 20.55 27.87
CA SER A 271 -12.04 19.70 27.13
C SER A 271 -11.27 18.78 26.18
N GLU A 272 -11.47 17.47 26.30
CA GLU A 272 -10.78 16.47 25.47
C GLU A 272 -11.09 16.67 23.98
N ASP A 273 -12.35 16.93 23.69
CA ASP A 273 -12.93 16.85 22.36
C ASP A 273 -12.42 17.95 21.40
N PRO A 274 -12.52 19.26 21.72
CA PRO A 274 -11.90 20.33 20.93
C PRO A 274 -10.40 20.15 20.72
N TYR A 275 -9.67 19.74 21.77
CA TYR A 275 -8.23 19.55 21.66
C TYR A 275 -7.89 18.39 20.72
N ARG A 276 -8.61 17.27 20.83
CA ARG A 276 -8.47 16.12 19.95
C ARG A 276 -8.72 16.48 18.49
N HIS A 277 -9.83 17.13 18.16
CA HIS A 277 -10.16 17.49 16.76
C HIS A 277 -9.11 18.44 16.16
N VAL A 278 -8.69 19.47 16.91
CA VAL A 278 -7.63 20.38 16.47
C VAL A 278 -6.32 19.64 16.25
N LEU A 279 -5.88 18.81 17.21
CA LEU A 279 -4.63 18.06 17.12
C LEU A 279 -4.67 17.03 15.98
N TRP A 280 -5.78 16.31 15.84
CA TRP A 280 -5.97 15.32 14.79
C TRP A 280 -5.86 15.94 13.40
N SER A 281 -6.65 17.00 13.15
CA SER A 281 -6.64 17.68 11.84
C SER A 281 -5.30 18.37 11.56
N TYR A 282 -4.64 18.90 12.60
CA TYR A 282 -3.26 19.42 12.51
C TYR A 282 -2.29 18.34 12.02
N LEU A 283 -2.27 17.15 12.65
CA LEU A 283 -1.35 16.07 12.31
C LEU A 283 -1.61 15.52 10.90
N LEU A 284 -2.88 15.31 10.54
CA LEU A 284 -3.26 14.92 9.19
C LEU A 284 -2.80 15.94 8.14
N THR A 285 -2.93 17.24 8.44
CA THR A 285 -2.49 18.30 7.53
C THR A 285 -0.98 18.33 7.36
N LYS A 286 -0.22 18.08 8.45
CA LYS A 286 1.24 17.97 8.40
C LYS A 286 1.70 16.75 7.59
N ALA A 287 0.97 15.64 7.67
CA ALA A 287 1.31 14.40 6.97
C ALA A 287 0.91 14.43 5.48
N TYR A 288 -0.32 14.86 5.17
CA TYR A 288 -0.94 14.64 3.85
C TYR A 288 -1.45 15.91 3.17
N GLY A 289 -1.34 17.06 3.83
CA GLY A 289 -1.87 18.34 3.36
C GLY A 289 -3.33 18.58 3.74
N PRO A 290 -3.79 19.83 3.63
CA PRO A 290 -5.08 20.27 4.18
C PRO A 290 -6.27 19.62 3.48
N ASP A 291 -6.22 19.44 2.16
CA ASP A 291 -7.33 18.86 1.38
C ASP A 291 -7.60 17.40 1.76
N PHE A 292 -6.55 16.63 2.05
CA PHE A 292 -6.72 15.25 2.48
C PHE A 292 -7.20 15.18 3.93
N ALA A 293 -6.63 16.02 4.80
CA ALA A 293 -7.05 16.12 6.19
C ALA A 293 -8.54 16.46 6.32
N GLU A 294 -9.03 17.42 5.53
CA GLU A 294 -10.45 17.77 5.46
C GLU A 294 -11.32 16.58 5.05
N ARG A 295 -10.95 15.84 3.99
CA ARG A 295 -11.72 14.65 3.60
C ARG A 295 -11.80 13.59 4.69
N VAL A 296 -10.71 13.38 5.43
CA VAL A 296 -10.67 12.42 6.53
C VAL A 296 -11.57 12.88 7.68
N THR A 297 -11.43 14.13 8.12
CA THR A 297 -12.24 14.65 9.23
C THR A 297 -13.71 14.75 8.84
N ASP A 298 -14.03 15.19 7.63
CA ASP A 298 -15.42 15.29 7.18
C ASP A 298 -16.08 13.92 7.07
N ALA A 299 -15.33 12.89 6.67
CA ALA A 299 -15.82 11.52 6.64
C ALA A 299 -16.15 11.00 8.05
N HIS A 300 -15.41 11.43 9.08
CA HIS A 300 -15.73 11.14 10.46
C HIS A 300 -17.06 11.77 10.87
N GLU A 301 -17.22 13.08 10.66
CA GLU A 301 -18.42 13.84 11.05
C GLU A 301 -19.71 13.34 10.37
N VAL A 302 -19.65 13.00 9.07
CA VAL A 302 -20.85 12.58 8.29
C VAL A 302 -21.50 11.30 8.85
N GLY A 303 -20.73 10.45 9.54
CA GLY A 303 -21.22 9.17 10.04
C GLY A 303 -21.82 9.19 11.43
N ASP A 304 -21.62 10.26 12.22
CA ASP A 304 -22.14 10.31 13.60
C ASP A 304 -23.58 10.83 13.68
N SER A 305 -24.52 9.94 13.33
CA SER A 305 -25.96 10.22 13.40
C SER A 305 -26.53 10.54 14.80
N LYS A 306 -25.71 10.50 15.87
CA LYS A 306 -26.15 10.74 17.25
C LYS A 306 -25.90 12.16 17.74
N GLU A 307 -25.12 12.93 17.00
CA GLU A 307 -24.74 14.29 17.36
C GLU A 307 -25.75 15.31 16.86
N GLY A 308 -25.87 16.42 17.59
CA GLY A 308 -26.68 17.54 17.16
C GLY A 308 -25.96 18.36 16.08
N GLU A 309 -26.71 19.17 15.32
CA GLU A 309 -26.13 20.11 14.35
C GLU A 309 -25.08 21.05 14.97
N ALA A 310 -25.24 21.38 16.26
CA ALA A 310 -24.30 22.21 17.01
C ALA A 310 -22.97 21.50 17.32
N ASP A 311 -23.00 20.19 17.58
CA ASP A 311 -21.80 19.38 17.84
C ASP A 311 -20.98 19.27 16.55
N HIS A 312 -21.60 18.82 15.44
CA HIS A 312 -20.93 18.79 14.13
C HIS A 312 -20.33 20.15 13.72
N LYS A 313 -21.02 21.26 13.96
CA LYS A 313 -20.50 22.60 13.63
C LYS A 313 -19.27 22.97 14.48
N MET A 314 -19.22 22.55 15.74
CA MET A 314 -18.02 22.67 16.58
C MET A 314 -16.88 21.86 15.99
N ASP A 315 -17.11 20.59 15.62
CA ASP A 315 -16.07 19.68 15.15
C ASP A 315 -15.53 20.09 13.79
N TYR A 316 -16.39 20.43 12.83
CA TYR A 316 -15.98 21.00 11.54
C TYR A 316 -15.11 22.27 11.72
N ASN A 317 -15.49 23.15 12.64
CA ASN A 317 -14.71 24.36 12.93
C ASN A 317 -13.35 24.01 13.56
N ASN A 318 -13.33 23.18 14.59
CA ASN A 318 -12.12 22.79 15.31
C ASN A 318 -11.14 22.03 14.40
N ASN A 319 -11.66 21.15 13.54
CA ASN A 319 -10.90 20.52 12.46
C ASN A 319 -10.28 21.59 11.53
N ALA A 320 -11.07 22.58 11.08
CA ALA A 320 -10.55 23.67 10.24
C ALA A 320 -9.46 24.50 10.94
N VAL A 321 -9.61 24.79 12.25
CA VAL A 321 -8.58 25.46 13.05
C VAL A 321 -7.29 24.65 13.07
N GLY A 322 -7.36 23.33 13.29
CA GLY A 322 -6.21 22.43 13.25
C GLY A 322 -5.44 22.50 11.92
N ARG A 323 -6.15 22.49 10.79
CA ARG A 323 -5.53 22.67 9.46
C ARG A 323 -4.82 24.02 9.34
N ARG A 324 -5.44 25.11 9.80
CA ARG A 324 -4.81 26.45 9.80
C ARG A 324 -3.55 26.48 10.65
N TYR A 325 -3.55 25.85 11.82
CA TYR A 325 -2.37 25.79 12.69
C TYR A 325 -1.21 25.06 12.02
N ALA A 326 -1.48 23.97 11.31
CA ALA A 326 -0.45 23.23 10.56
C ALA A 326 0.15 24.07 9.43
N LEU A 327 -0.71 24.78 8.67
CA LEU A 327 -0.28 25.67 7.59
C LEU A 327 0.49 26.90 8.09
N ALA A 328 0.14 27.41 9.27
CA ALA A 328 0.87 28.50 9.93
C ALA A 328 2.24 28.07 10.48
N GLY A 329 2.54 26.76 10.47
CA GLY A 329 3.82 26.24 10.94
C GLY A 329 3.97 26.26 12.47
N TYR A 330 2.86 26.25 13.21
CA TYR A 330 2.93 26.09 14.66
C TYR A 330 3.53 24.73 15.03
N SER A 331 4.14 24.66 16.21
CA SER A 331 4.67 23.41 16.74
C SER A 331 3.61 22.67 17.55
N GLU A 332 3.64 21.35 17.50
CA GLU A 332 2.72 20.48 18.24
C GLU A 332 2.69 20.78 19.76
N PRO A 333 3.83 20.98 20.47
CA PRO A 333 3.78 21.29 21.90
C PRO A 333 3.07 22.60 22.24
N SER A 334 2.90 23.52 21.29
CA SER A 334 2.19 24.79 21.50
C SER A 334 0.68 24.70 21.28
N LEU A 335 0.18 23.57 20.76
CA LEU A 335 -1.21 23.46 20.32
C LEU A 335 -2.19 23.50 21.49
N LEU A 336 -1.86 22.86 22.61
CA LEU A 336 -2.75 22.86 23.78
C LEU A 336 -3.00 24.28 24.30
N ASP A 337 -1.94 25.05 24.49
CA ASP A 337 -2.05 26.46 24.94
C ASP A 337 -2.87 27.30 23.95
N ARG A 338 -2.73 27.03 22.64
CA ARG A 338 -3.51 27.71 21.60
C ARG A 338 -4.97 27.32 21.63
N VAL A 339 -5.27 26.03 21.75
CA VAL A 339 -6.65 25.54 21.88
C VAL A 339 -7.37 26.20 23.04
N MET A 340 -6.68 26.42 24.15
CA MET A 340 -7.26 27.04 25.34
C MET A 340 -7.36 28.58 25.28
N SER A 341 -6.71 29.23 24.31
CA SER A 341 -6.61 30.72 24.27
C SER A 341 -7.10 31.35 22.97
N ASP A 342 -7.21 30.59 21.88
CA ASP A 342 -7.70 31.08 20.60
C ASP A 342 -9.23 31.13 20.59
N SER A 343 -9.77 32.32 20.36
CA SER A 343 -11.22 32.55 20.31
C SER A 343 -11.92 31.87 19.13
N ASP A 344 -11.18 31.42 18.13
CA ASP A 344 -11.73 30.67 16.99
C ASP A 344 -11.96 29.19 17.33
N VAL A 345 -11.45 28.68 18.46
CA VAL A 345 -11.73 27.32 18.91
C VAL A 345 -13.02 27.32 19.72
N ILE A 346 -13.94 26.43 19.36
CA ILE A 346 -15.19 26.24 20.09
C ILE A 346 -14.94 25.16 21.15
N LEU A 347 -15.07 25.51 22.43
CA LEU A 347 -14.75 24.61 23.55
C LEU A 347 -15.95 23.77 23.99
N SER A 348 -17.16 24.21 23.63
CA SER A 348 -18.41 23.48 23.87
C SER A 348 -19.43 23.78 22.79
N SER A 349 -20.21 22.78 22.39
CA SER A 349 -21.32 22.94 21.44
C SER A 349 -22.43 23.89 21.90
N ARG A 350 -22.45 24.29 23.19
CA ARG A 350 -23.33 25.35 23.70
C ARG A 350 -22.93 26.76 23.26
N GLU A 351 -21.72 26.93 22.76
CA GLU A 351 -21.18 28.22 22.29
C GLU A 351 -21.53 28.49 20.81
N VAL A 352 -22.13 27.51 20.14
CA VAL A 352 -22.46 27.47 18.70
C VAL A 352 -23.87 27.96 18.40
#